data_AF-A0AAW0ISQ1-F1
#
_entry.id   AF-A0AAW0ISQ1-F1
#
_cell.length_a   1.000
_cell.length_b   1.000
_cell.length_c   1.000
_cell.angle_alpha   90.00
_cell.angle_beta   90.00
_cell.angle_gamma   90.00
#
_symmetry.space_group_name_H-M   'P 1'
#
loop_
_entity.id
_entity.type
_entity.pdbx_description
1 polymer ?
#
loop_
_entity_poly.entity_id
_entity_poly.type
_entity_poly.pdbx_seq_one_letter_code
_entity_poly.pdbx_strand_id
1 'polypeptide(L)'
;CHDCGAILEEYDEETLGLAIVVLSTFIHLSPDLAAPLLLDIMQSVGRLASSTTFSNQAESMMVPGNAAGVAKQFLRCIFHQLAPNGIFPQLFQSAIKDGTFLRTLATSLMDFNELSSIAALSQLLEGLNNKKNLPAGGAMIRCLENIATFMEALPMDSPSSLWTTISNQFQTFFAKLPCVLPL
;
A
#
# COMPACT_ATOMS: atom_id res chain seq x y z
N CYS A 1 15.72 -2.50 -22.61
CA CYS A 1 14.25 -2.60 -22.70
C CYS A 1 13.90 -2.50 -24.17
N HIS A 2 13.21 -3.51 -24.72
CA HIS A 2 12.85 -3.53 -26.14
C HIS A 2 11.85 -2.41 -26.49
N ASP A 3 11.04 -1.96 -25.54
CA ASP A 3 9.98 -0.98 -25.80
C ASP A 3 10.43 0.47 -25.71
N CYS A 4 11.40 0.78 -24.84
CA CYS A 4 11.86 2.16 -24.60
C CYS A 4 13.36 2.39 -24.84
N GLY A 5 14.12 1.35 -25.21
CA GLY A 5 15.55 1.45 -25.50
C GLY A 5 16.45 1.66 -24.26
N ALA A 6 15.88 1.74 -23.05
CA ALA A 6 16.67 1.88 -21.82
C ALA A 6 17.59 0.67 -21.59
N ILE A 7 18.77 0.90 -21.02
CA ILE A 7 19.67 -0.18 -20.59
C ILE A 7 18.97 -0.96 -19.47
N LEU A 8 18.93 -2.30 -19.59
CA LEU A 8 18.48 -3.15 -18.49
C LEU A 8 19.69 -3.43 -17.62
N GLU A 9 19.57 -3.11 -16.34
CA GLU A 9 20.58 -3.40 -15.33
C GLU A 9 20.09 -4.56 -14.48
N GLU A 10 20.99 -5.49 -14.20
CA GLU A 10 20.73 -6.60 -13.29
C GLU A 10 21.53 -6.36 -12.02
N TYR A 11 20.86 -6.53 -10.88
CA TYR A 11 21.43 -6.37 -9.55
C TYR A 11 21.13 -7.64 -8.76
N ASP A 12 22.09 -8.08 -7.95
CA ASP A 12 21.85 -9.18 -7.03
C ASP A 12 20.88 -8.80 -5.89
N GLU A 13 20.33 -9.81 -5.23
CA GLU A 13 19.35 -9.65 -4.13
C GLU A 13 19.93 -8.82 -2.97
N GLU A 14 21.23 -8.94 -2.69
CA GLU A 14 21.89 -8.20 -1.61
C GLU A 14 21.95 -6.70 -1.93
N THR A 15 22.34 -6.35 -3.15
CA THR A 15 22.41 -4.98 -3.65
C THR A 15 21.03 -4.34 -3.68
N LEU A 16 20.01 -5.08 -4.14
CA LEU A 16 18.62 -4.61 -4.12
C LEU A 16 18.11 -4.40 -2.68
N GLY A 17 18.40 -5.35 -1.78
CA GLY A 17 18.06 -5.24 -0.36
C GLY A 17 18.70 -4.01 0.29
N LEU A 18 20.00 -3.78 0.05
CA LEU A 18 20.72 -2.61 0.56
C LEU A 18 20.17 -1.31 -0.01
N ALA A 19 19.82 -1.27 -1.30
CA ALA A 19 19.20 -0.10 -1.92
C ALA A 19 17.87 0.26 -1.25
N ILE A 20 17.04 -0.72 -0.90
CA ILE A 20 15.78 -0.50 -0.16
C ILE A 20 16.08 0.04 1.26
N VAL A 21 17.09 -0.47 1.94
CA VAL A 21 17.52 0.06 3.25
C VAL A 21 17.95 1.52 3.14
N VAL A 22 18.74 1.86 2.12
CA VAL A 22 19.15 3.24 1.84
C VAL A 22 17.94 4.14 1.57
N LEU A 23 16.93 3.66 0.82
CA LEU A 23 15.68 4.40 0.62
C LEU A 23 14.93 4.66 1.93
N SER A 24 14.88 3.66 2.82
CA SER A 24 14.29 3.82 4.17
C SER A 24 15.02 4.89 4.97
N THR A 25 16.36 4.83 4.98
CA THR A 25 17.20 5.84 5.64
C THR A 25 17.00 7.23 5.04
N PHE A 26 16.91 7.34 3.71
CA PHE A 26 16.66 8.61 3.02
C PHE A 26 15.32 9.23 3.43
N ILE A 27 14.24 8.43 3.45
CA ILE A 27 12.91 8.91 3.90
C ILE A 27 12.96 9.41 5.33
N HIS A 28 13.69 8.72 6.21
CA HIS A 28 13.81 9.10 7.61
C HIS A 28 14.66 10.36 7.84
N LEU A 29 15.80 10.48 7.15
CA LEU A 29 16.74 11.59 7.34
C LEU A 29 16.35 12.86 6.58
N SER A 30 15.56 12.75 5.51
CA SER A 30 15.23 13.87 4.64
C SER A 30 13.77 13.79 4.14
N PRO A 31 12.78 13.84 5.05
CA PRO A 31 11.37 13.65 4.71
C PRO A 31 10.85 14.67 3.70
N ASP A 32 11.30 15.92 3.77
CA ASP A 32 10.88 16.98 2.83
C ASP A 32 11.32 16.69 1.38
N LEU A 33 12.53 16.13 1.22
CA LEU A 33 13.05 15.74 -0.08
C LEU A 33 12.43 14.43 -0.57
N ALA A 34 12.10 13.52 0.35
CA ALA A 34 11.51 12.22 0.02
C ALA A 34 10.02 12.29 -0.29
N ALA A 35 9.26 13.19 0.34
CA ALA A 35 7.81 13.34 0.18
C ALA A 35 7.33 13.37 -1.29
N PRO A 36 7.90 14.19 -2.20
CA PRO A 36 7.47 14.19 -3.60
C PRO A 36 7.78 12.90 -4.36
N LEU A 37 8.73 12.08 -3.87
CA LEU A 37 9.17 10.83 -4.49
C LEU A 37 8.50 9.60 -3.86
N LEU A 38 7.87 9.76 -2.70
CA LEU A 38 7.44 8.66 -1.84
C LEU A 38 6.51 7.68 -2.56
N LEU A 39 5.57 8.18 -3.37
CA LEU A 39 4.66 7.33 -4.13
C LEU A 39 5.39 6.48 -5.19
N ASP A 40 6.36 7.07 -5.89
CA ASP A 40 7.15 6.36 -6.90
C ASP A 40 8.11 5.36 -6.22
N ILE A 41 8.68 5.72 -5.07
CA ILE A 41 9.49 4.81 -4.23
C ILE A 41 8.65 3.61 -3.79
N MET A 42 7.49 3.85 -3.17
CA MET A 42 6.62 2.77 -2.67
C MET A 42 6.18 1.83 -3.78
N GLN A 43 5.77 2.34 -4.95
CA GLN A 43 5.41 1.48 -6.08
C GLN A 43 6.60 0.67 -6.60
N SER A 44 7.79 1.27 -6.64
CA SER A 44 9.01 0.58 -7.10
C SER A 44 9.42 -0.53 -6.13
N VAL A 45 9.40 -0.26 -4.83
CA VAL A 45 9.62 -1.27 -3.80
C VAL A 45 8.49 -2.32 -3.80
N GLY A 46 7.26 -1.91 -4.08
CA GLY A 46 6.11 -2.81 -4.24
C GLY A 46 6.32 -3.86 -5.33
N ARG A 47 6.88 -3.49 -6.48
CA ARG A 47 7.23 -4.47 -7.53
C ARG A 47 8.20 -5.53 -7.02
N LEU A 48 9.23 -5.13 -6.27
CA LEU A 48 10.17 -6.07 -5.64
C LEU A 48 9.51 -6.91 -4.54
N ALA A 49 8.62 -6.33 -3.74
CA ALA A 49 7.87 -7.08 -2.74
C ALA A 49 6.94 -8.15 -3.37
N SER A 50 6.47 -7.89 -4.60
CA SER A 50 5.64 -8.81 -5.37
C SER A 50 6.43 -9.89 -6.11
N SER A 51 7.74 -9.69 -6.32
CA SER A 51 8.54 -10.63 -7.10
C SER A 51 8.66 -11.95 -6.36
N THR A 52 8.06 -13.00 -6.91
CA THR A 52 8.22 -14.37 -6.47
C THR A 52 9.55 -14.90 -7.01
N THR A 53 10.62 -14.83 -6.23
CA THR A 53 11.84 -15.58 -6.53
C THR A 53 11.60 -17.08 -6.27
N PHE A 54 11.03 -17.75 -7.27
CA PHE A 54 11.03 -19.18 -7.59
C PHE A 54 10.69 -20.27 -6.52
N SER A 55 9.61 -20.99 -6.83
CA SER A 55 9.42 -22.46 -6.80
C SER A 55 9.80 -23.31 -5.57
N ASN A 56 8.78 -23.98 -5.01
CA ASN A 56 8.86 -25.27 -4.31
C ASN A 56 9.56 -25.37 -2.96
N GLN A 57 9.56 -24.33 -2.12
CA GLN A 57 9.74 -24.54 -0.68
C GLN A 57 8.61 -23.87 0.09
N ALA A 58 8.12 -24.63 1.08
CA ALA A 58 6.92 -24.38 1.86
C ALA A 58 6.78 -22.93 2.33
N GLU A 59 5.54 -22.44 2.32
CA GLU A 59 5.05 -21.10 2.67
C GLU A 59 5.38 -20.60 4.11
N SER A 60 6.38 -21.14 4.79
CA SER A 60 6.57 -20.96 6.24
C SER A 60 7.91 -20.35 6.65
N MET A 61 8.85 -20.06 5.75
CA MET A 61 10.15 -19.50 6.16
C MET A 61 10.52 -18.27 5.33
N MET A 62 10.36 -17.09 5.95
CA MET A 62 11.10 -15.89 5.56
C MET A 62 12.59 -16.23 5.62
N VAL A 63 13.25 -16.36 4.46
CA VAL A 63 14.72 -16.42 4.42
C VAL A 63 15.23 -15.00 4.67
N PRO A 64 15.95 -14.74 5.77
CA PRO A 64 16.57 -13.43 5.98
C PRO A 64 17.53 -13.15 4.82
N GLY A 65 17.37 -12.02 4.14
CA GLY A 65 18.30 -11.57 3.09
C GLY A 65 17.78 -11.62 1.65
N ASN A 66 16.53 -12.03 1.38
CA ASN A 66 15.94 -11.82 0.05
C ASN A 66 15.42 -10.38 -0.12
N ALA A 67 15.62 -9.78 -1.29
CA ALA A 67 15.22 -8.40 -1.57
C ALA A 67 13.70 -8.22 -1.44
N ALA A 68 12.92 -9.24 -1.82
CA ALA A 68 11.47 -9.24 -1.67
C ALA A 68 11.02 -9.14 -0.20
N GLY A 69 11.70 -9.83 0.73
CA GLY A 69 11.42 -9.74 2.17
C GLY A 69 11.79 -8.39 2.75
N VAL A 70 12.95 -7.84 2.34
CA VAL A 70 13.36 -6.47 2.71
C VAL A 70 12.34 -5.44 2.18
N ALA A 71 11.86 -5.61 0.95
CA ALA A 71 10.84 -4.76 0.33
C ALA A 71 9.50 -4.82 1.08
N LYS A 72 9.03 -6.01 1.46
CA LYS A 72 7.83 -6.17 2.30
C LYS A 72 8.00 -5.46 3.65
N GLN A 73 9.15 -5.62 4.30
CA GLN A 73 9.41 -4.97 5.58
C GLN A 73 9.48 -3.44 5.45
N PHE A 74 10.06 -2.93 4.37
CA PHE A 74 10.01 -1.50 4.04
C PHE A 74 8.57 -1.00 3.97
N LEU A 75 7.69 -1.67 3.22
CA LEU A 75 6.28 -1.28 3.13
C LEU A 75 5.60 -1.30 4.49
N ARG A 76 5.79 -2.37 5.27
CA ARG A 76 5.25 -2.49 6.64
C ARG A 76 5.66 -1.31 7.51
N CYS A 77 6.97 -1.01 7.58
CA CYS A 77 7.49 0.07 8.39
C CYS A 77 6.98 1.44 7.94
N ILE A 78 7.05 1.75 6.64
CA ILE A 78 6.62 3.06 6.12
C ILE A 78 5.12 3.27 6.37
N PHE A 79 4.28 2.30 6.07
CA PHE A 79 2.84 2.45 6.27
C PHE A 79 2.45 2.49 7.75
N HIS A 80 3.11 1.71 8.62
CA HIS A 80 2.87 1.79 10.06
C HIS A 80 3.29 3.14 10.65
N GLN A 81 4.44 3.67 10.25
CA GLN A 81 4.94 4.96 10.73
C GLN A 81 4.10 6.15 10.24
N LEU A 82 3.61 6.08 9.00
CA LEU A 82 2.85 7.18 8.39
C LEU A 82 1.33 7.05 8.58
N ALA A 83 0.83 5.89 9.05
CA ALA A 83 -0.57 5.63 9.36
C ALA A 83 -1.21 6.75 10.22
N PRO A 84 -0.63 7.13 11.38
CA PRO A 84 -1.15 8.22 12.22
C PRO A 84 -1.22 9.58 11.50
N ASN A 85 -0.43 9.77 10.45
CA ASN A 85 -0.36 11.02 9.67
C ASN A 85 -1.28 10.99 8.43
N GLY A 86 -2.20 10.03 8.35
CA GLY A 86 -3.21 9.97 7.30
C GLY A 86 -2.68 9.57 5.93
N ILE A 87 -1.65 8.72 5.88
CA ILE A 87 -1.09 8.23 4.62
C ILE A 87 -2.11 7.44 3.78
N PHE A 88 -3.02 6.69 4.40
CA PHE A 88 -3.98 5.87 3.64
C PHE A 88 -4.96 6.71 2.82
N PRO A 89 -5.68 7.71 3.38
CA PRO A 89 -6.49 8.61 2.55
C PRO A 89 -5.69 9.26 1.43
N GLN A 90 -4.44 9.68 1.67
CA GLN A 90 -3.60 10.31 0.64
C GLN A 90 -3.22 9.33 -0.48
N LEU A 91 -2.77 8.12 -0.12
CA LEU A 91 -2.42 7.07 -1.07
C LEU A 91 -3.61 6.71 -1.95
N PHE A 92 -4.77 6.46 -1.36
CA PHE A 92 -5.94 6.00 -2.12
C PHE A 92 -6.51 7.10 -3.02
N GLN A 93 -6.24 8.38 -2.78
CA GLN A 93 -6.62 9.46 -3.71
C GLN A 93 -5.56 9.71 -4.81
N SER A 94 -4.38 9.09 -4.70
CA SER A 94 -3.25 9.31 -5.60
C SER A 94 -3.41 8.59 -6.94
N ALA A 95 -2.63 9.03 -7.94
CA ALA A 95 -2.55 8.37 -9.24
C ALA A 95 -1.52 7.23 -9.19
N ILE A 96 -1.96 6.07 -8.72
CA ILE A 96 -1.16 4.84 -8.70
C ILE A 96 -1.04 4.34 -10.14
N LYS A 97 0.18 4.29 -10.65
CA LYS A 97 0.50 3.85 -12.02
C LYS A 97 0.59 2.31 -12.09
N ASP A 98 1.05 1.71 -11.00
CA ASP A 98 1.23 0.27 -10.88
C ASP A 98 -0.05 -0.40 -10.35
N GLY A 99 -0.83 -1.02 -11.24
CA GLY A 99 -2.11 -1.65 -10.90
C GLY A 99 -2.01 -2.83 -9.93
N THR A 100 -0.80 -3.37 -9.68
CA THR A 100 -0.59 -4.46 -8.72
C THR A 100 -0.25 -3.97 -7.32
N PHE A 101 0.20 -2.72 -7.20
CA PHE A 101 0.78 -2.18 -5.96
C PHE A 101 -0.14 -2.35 -4.74
N LEU A 102 -1.43 -2.01 -4.86
CA LEU A 102 -2.36 -2.10 -3.72
C LEU A 102 -2.61 -3.54 -3.27
N ARG A 103 -2.62 -4.50 -4.20
CA ARG A 103 -2.71 -5.93 -3.85
C ARG A 103 -1.46 -6.38 -3.12
N THR A 104 -0.28 -5.97 -3.60
CA THR A 104 0.98 -6.27 -2.93
C THR A 104 1.06 -5.63 -1.55
N LEU A 105 0.57 -4.41 -1.38
CA LEU A 105 0.50 -3.77 -0.07
C LEU A 105 -0.43 -4.55 0.87
N ALA A 106 -1.63 -4.93 0.41
CA ALA A 106 -2.57 -5.72 1.20
C ALA A 106 -1.96 -7.05 1.67
N THR A 107 -1.30 -7.79 0.76
CA THR A 107 -0.65 -9.06 1.12
C THR A 107 0.58 -8.86 2.02
N SER A 108 1.33 -7.77 1.85
CA SER A 108 2.47 -7.45 2.73
C SER A 108 2.05 -7.13 4.16
N LEU A 109 0.83 -6.65 4.36
CA LEU A 109 0.26 -6.30 5.67
C LEU A 109 -0.58 -7.44 6.28
N MET A 110 -0.86 -8.52 5.55
CA MET A 110 -1.83 -9.55 5.97
C MET A 110 -1.46 -10.22 7.30
N ASP A 111 -0.18 -10.55 7.47
CA ASP A 111 0.44 -11.21 8.62
C ASP A 111 1.17 -10.24 9.57
N PHE A 112 1.00 -8.92 9.37
CA PHE A 112 1.69 -7.91 10.16
C PHE A 112 0.85 -7.42 11.34
N ASN A 113 1.22 -7.83 12.55
CA ASN A 113 0.43 -7.58 13.76
C ASN A 113 0.30 -6.10 14.14
N GLU A 114 1.30 -5.27 13.84
CA GLU A 114 1.29 -3.83 14.19
C GLU A 114 0.36 -3.02 13.29
N LEU A 115 0.09 -3.53 12.08
CA LEU A 115 -0.79 -2.92 11.10
C LEU A 115 -1.25 -3.98 10.10
N SER A 116 -2.40 -4.61 10.37
CA SER A 116 -2.98 -5.56 9.43
C SER A 116 -3.59 -4.87 8.21
N SER A 117 -3.79 -5.61 7.12
CA SER A 117 -4.47 -5.08 5.92
C SER A 117 -5.90 -4.62 6.19
N ILE A 118 -6.62 -5.32 7.09
CA ILE A 118 -7.94 -4.90 7.58
C ILE A 118 -7.84 -3.60 8.40
N ALA A 119 -6.82 -3.46 9.26
CA ALA A 119 -6.60 -2.23 10.01
C ALA A 119 -6.26 -1.04 9.08
N ALA A 120 -5.50 -1.27 8.02
CA ALA A 120 -5.23 -0.27 6.99
C ALA A 120 -6.51 0.22 6.29
N LEU A 121 -7.42 -0.70 5.93
CA LEU A 121 -8.74 -0.32 5.39
C LEU A 121 -9.57 0.47 6.41
N SER A 122 -9.55 0.07 7.68
CA SER A 122 -10.25 0.80 8.75
C SER A 122 -9.74 2.23 8.88
N GLN A 123 -8.41 2.42 8.92
CA GLN A 123 -7.80 3.76 9.03
C GLN A 123 -8.07 4.63 7.79
N LEU A 124 -8.13 4.02 6.59
CA LEU A 124 -8.57 4.71 5.39
C LEU A 124 -9.99 5.26 5.54
N LEU A 125 -10.94 4.39 5.90
CA LEU A 125 -12.35 4.77 6.02
C LEU A 125 -12.58 5.76 7.15
N GLU A 126 -11.90 5.59 8.28
CA GLU A 126 -11.90 6.55 9.37
C GLU A 126 -11.40 7.92 8.90
N GLY A 127 -10.26 7.97 8.20
CA GLY A 127 -9.71 9.21 7.66
C GLY A 127 -10.61 9.89 6.63
N LEU A 128 -11.34 9.13 5.82
CA LEU A 128 -12.34 9.67 4.90
C LEU A 128 -13.58 10.18 5.65
N ASN A 129 -14.06 9.43 6.64
CA ASN A 129 -15.24 9.77 7.43
C ASN A 129 -15.01 10.96 8.36
N ASN A 130 -13.78 11.20 8.81
CA ASN A 130 -13.44 12.35 9.64
C ASN A 130 -13.40 13.66 8.84
N LYS A 131 -13.35 13.60 7.51
CA LYS A 131 -13.47 14.80 6.68
C LYS A 131 -14.91 15.32 6.66
N LYS A 132 -15.05 16.65 6.75
CA LYS A 132 -16.34 17.34 6.60
C LYS A 132 -16.98 17.01 5.26
N ASN A 133 -16.18 17.05 4.19
CA ASN A 133 -16.57 16.70 2.83
C ASN A 133 -15.59 15.66 2.28
N LEU A 134 -16.11 14.70 1.53
CA LEU A 134 -15.28 13.78 0.76
C LEU A 134 -14.55 14.54 -0.37
N PRO A 135 -13.45 13.97 -0.91
CA PRO A 135 -12.86 14.46 -2.15
C PRO A 135 -13.92 14.54 -3.25
N ALA A 136 -13.85 15.54 -4.13
CA ALA A 136 -14.82 15.73 -5.21
C ALA A 136 -14.31 15.18 -6.55
N GLY A 137 -15.25 14.76 -7.40
CA GLY A 137 -14.98 14.42 -8.80
C GLY A 137 -13.96 13.28 -8.97
N GLY A 138 -13.01 13.47 -9.90
CA GLY A 138 -12.06 12.42 -10.29
C GLY A 138 -11.18 11.88 -9.16
N ALA A 139 -10.93 12.66 -8.10
CA ALA A 139 -10.17 12.17 -6.93
C ALA A 139 -10.96 11.12 -6.13
N MET A 140 -12.29 11.26 -6.06
CA MET A 140 -13.14 10.29 -5.39
C MET A 140 -13.31 9.02 -6.22
N ILE A 141 -13.46 9.16 -7.53
CA ILE A 141 -13.54 8.00 -8.45
C ILE A 141 -12.28 7.14 -8.31
N ARG A 142 -11.09 7.76 -8.40
CA ARG A 142 -9.82 7.05 -8.18
C ARG A 142 -9.74 6.38 -6.81
N CYS A 143 -10.23 7.06 -5.77
CA CYS A 143 -10.22 6.48 -4.43
C CYS A 143 -11.16 5.28 -4.28
N LEU A 144 -12.30 5.25 -4.98
CA LEU A 144 -13.16 4.05 -5.04
C LEU A 144 -12.47 2.90 -5.79
N GLU A 145 -11.83 3.18 -6.93
CA GLU A 145 -11.09 2.18 -7.71
C GLU A 145 -9.94 1.57 -6.90
N ASN A 146 -9.21 2.41 -6.16
CA ASN A 146 -8.14 1.98 -5.27
C ASN A 146 -8.69 1.16 -4.09
N ILE A 147 -9.81 1.56 -3.47
CA ILE A 147 -10.47 0.78 -2.41
C ILE A 147 -10.84 -0.61 -2.93
N ALA A 148 -11.49 -0.69 -4.10
CA ALA A 148 -11.88 -1.96 -4.71
C ALA A 148 -10.66 -2.86 -4.94
N THR A 149 -9.60 -2.32 -5.57
CA THR A 149 -8.36 -3.07 -5.85
C THR A 149 -7.69 -3.61 -4.58
N PHE A 150 -7.67 -2.82 -3.51
CA PHE A 150 -7.10 -3.26 -2.23
C PHE A 150 -7.96 -4.33 -1.56
N MET A 151 -9.28 -4.18 -1.59
CA MET A 151 -10.22 -5.12 -0.98
C MET A 151 -10.19 -6.50 -1.63
N GLU A 152 -9.89 -6.60 -2.93
CA GLU A 152 -9.74 -7.88 -3.63
C GLU A 152 -8.63 -8.77 -3.06
N ALA A 153 -7.69 -8.22 -2.30
CA ALA A 153 -6.57 -8.94 -1.69
C ALA A 153 -6.72 -9.15 -0.17
N LEU A 154 -7.87 -8.79 0.42
CA LEU A 154 -8.08 -8.92 1.87
C LEU A 154 -8.45 -10.35 2.28
N PRO A 155 -8.01 -10.80 3.47
CA PRO A 155 -8.33 -12.13 4.00
C PRO A 155 -9.81 -12.20 4.44
N MET A 156 -10.60 -13.02 3.73
CA MET A 156 -12.04 -13.20 4.00
C MET A 156 -12.33 -13.92 5.32
N ASP A 157 -11.36 -14.67 5.83
CA ASP A 157 -11.39 -15.43 7.08
C ASP A 157 -11.12 -14.59 8.34
N SER A 158 -11.02 -13.26 8.20
CA SER A 158 -10.87 -12.35 9.35
C SER A 158 -12.08 -12.42 10.30
N PRO A 159 -11.88 -12.17 11.62
CA PRO A 159 -12.95 -12.16 12.60
C PRO A 159 -14.16 -11.30 12.20
N SER A 160 -15.37 -11.83 12.37
CA SER A 160 -16.63 -11.16 11.99
C SER A 160 -16.82 -9.78 12.64
N SER A 161 -16.27 -9.58 13.84
CA SER A 161 -16.29 -8.29 14.53
C SER A 161 -15.53 -7.19 13.75
N LEU A 162 -14.41 -7.52 13.10
CA LEU A 162 -13.66 -6.57 12.29
C LEU A 162 -14.46 -6.16 11.06
N TRP A 163 -15.06 -7.13 10.36
CA TRP A 163 -15.91 -6.85 9.20
C TRP A 163 -17.17 -6.05 9.56
N THR A 164 -17.71 -6.24 10.77
CA THR A 164 -18.83 -5.43 11.28
C THR A 164 -18.41 -3.95 11.42
N THR A 165 -17.23 -3.69 11.98
CA THR A 165 -16.68 -2.33 12.08
C THR A 165 -16.48 -1.69 10.70
N ILE A 166 -15.84 -2.41 9.78
CA ILE A 166 -15.63 -1.96 8.40
C ILE A 166 -16.97 -1.64 7.71
N SER A 167 -17.98 -2.50 7.91
CA SER A 167 -19.32 -2.30 7.34
C SER A 167 -19.97 -1.01 7.84
N ASN A 168 -19.88 -0.72 9.14
CA ASN A 168 -20.41 0.51 9.73
C ASN A 168 -19.68 1.77 9.21
N GLN A 169 -18.35 1.67 9.03
CA GLN A 169 -17.57 2.75 8.43
C GLN A 169 -17.96 2.99 6.96
N PHE A 170 -18.20 1.93 6.20
CA PHE A 170 -18.71 2.03 4.83
C PHE A 170 -20.09 2.66 4.76
N GLN A 171 -21.01 2.31 5.67
CA GLN A 171 -22.33 2.97 5.73
C GLN A 171 -22.20 4.49 5.90
N THR A 172 -21.32 4.93 6.80
CA THR A 172 -21.04 6.35 7.02
C THR A 172 -20.43 7.01 5.78
N PHE A 173 -19.49 6.32 5.14
CA PHE A 173 -18.82 6.80 3.93
C PHE A 173 -19.79 6.92 2.76
N PHE A 174 -20.62 5.90 2.52
CA PHE A 174 -21.61 5.90 1.44
C PHE A 174 -22.72 6.92 1.65
N ALA A 175 -23.10 7.24 2.90
CA ALA A 175 -24.04 8.32 3.17
C ALA A 175 -23.52 9.70 2.69
N LYS A 176 -22.20 9.90 2.63
CA LYS A 176 -21.56 11.14 2.15
C LYS A 176 -21.29 11.14 0.64
N LEU A 177 -21.26 9.97 0.01
CA LEU A 177 -20.80 9.78 -1.37
C LEU A 177 -21.66 10.45 -2.45
N PRO A 178 -23.02 10.46 -2.36
CA PRO A 178 -23.87 11.11 -3.37
C PRO A 178 -23.60 12.61 -3.55
N CYS A 179 -23.06 13.28 -2.54
CA CYS A 179 -22.77 14.73 -2.59
C CYS A 179 -21.54 15.09 -3.44
N VAL A 180 -20.72 14.12 -3.86
CA VAL A 180 -19.41 14.37 -4.49
C VAL A 180 -19.19 13.64 -5.81
N LEU A 181 -20.09 12.72 -6.18
CA LEU A 181 -20.06 12.05 -7.47
C LEU A 181 -20.77 12.90 -8.54
N PRO A 182 -20.29 12.88 -9.80
CA PRO A 182 -21.04 13.48 -10.90
C PRO A 182 -22.41 12.79 -11.03
N LEU A 183 -23.45 13.60 -11.22
CA LEU A 183 -24.81 13.14 -11.57
C LEU A 183 -24.84 12.55 -12.98
#